data_AF-A0A1C4ZKA7-F1
#
_entry.id   AF-A0A1C4ZKA7-F1
#
_cell.length_a   1.000
_cell.length_b   1.000
_cell.length_c   1.000
_cell.angle_alpha   90.00
_cell.angle_beta   90.00
_cell.angle_gamma   90.00
#
_symmetry.space_group_name_H-M   'P 1'
#
loop_
_entity.id
_entity.type
_entity.pdbx_description
1 polymer ?
#
loop_
_entity_poly.entity_id
_entity_poly.type
_entity_poly.pdbx_seq_one_letter_code
_entity_poly.pdbx_strand_id
1 'polypeptide(L)'
;MTKIRPGQPGRALRSYRHGVTETAPARKIAFATFVRRALDDARAMRAWTGTEVSRRTGVSRQTINRWVRGDWASDPEAERVVAFCEGLGLNPAAAFAALGWDRTAAPRGAANTPPMDPDVEALLRRLVDPAVSDAEKFHIRETIRYLAYRPTLPLDVRNGGEQAG
;
A
#
# COMPACT_ATOMS: atom_id res chain seq x y z
N MET A 1 -31.14 -49.53 27.60
CA MET A 1 -30.55 -48.22 27.98
C MET A 1 -29.40 -47.89 27.03
N THR A 2 -29.72 -47.16 25.96
CA THR A 2 -29.03 -46.00 25.31
C THR A 2 -27.92 -45.39 26.21
N LYS A 3 -26.72 -44.92 25.82
CA LYS A 3 -25.99 -44.68 24.55
C LYS A 3 -24.63 -44.01 24.92
N ILE A 4 -23.76 -43.86 23.92
CA ILE A 4 -22.75 -42.77 23.75
C ILE A 4 -21.36 -42.98 24.38
N ARG A 5 -20.40 -43.27 23.49
CA ARG A 5 -19.02 -42.76 23.57
C ARG A 5 -19.00 -41.30 23.07
N PRO A 6 -18.31 -40.39 23.75
CA PRO A 6 -17.62 -39.28 23.11
C PRO A 6 -16.12 -39.48 23.36
N GLY A 7 -15.23 -39.34 22.39
CA GLY A 7 -15.14 -38.19 21.51
C GLY A 7 -13.72 -37.70 21.68
N GLN A 8 -12.88 -38.02 20.71
CA GLN A 8 -11.49 -37.60 20.60
C GLN A 8 -11.46 -36.10 20.25
N PRO A 9 -10.91 -35.20 21.07
CA PRO A 9 -10.42 -33.92 20.60
C PRO A 9 -8.95 -34.15 20.19
N GLY A 10 -8.57 -33.97 18.94
CA GLY A 10 -8.73 -32.69 18.26
C GLY A 10 -7.34 -32.09 18.12
N ARG A 11 -6.57 -32.66 17.18
CA ARG A 11 -5.61 -32.00 16.28
C ARG A 11 -5.36 -30.50 16.59
N ALA A 12 -4.46 -30.21 17.55
CA ALA A 12 -4.07 -28.84 17.91
C ALA A 12 -2.57 -28.55 17.71
N LEU A 13 -1.96 -29.06 16.62
CA LEU A 13 -0.55 -28.81 16.29
C LEU A 13 -0.32 -28.32 14.85
N ARG A 14 -1.33 -27.73 14.19
CA ARG A 14 -1.19 -27.23 12.81
C ARG A 14 -1.44 -25.74 12.60
N SER A 15 -1.61 -24.94 13.66
CA SER A 15 -1.97 -23.52 13.49
C SER A 15 -0.82 -22.54 13.72
N TYR A 16 0.34 -22.98 14.22
CA TYR A 16 1.47 -22.08 14.49
C TYR A 16 2.49 -21.93 13.36
N ARG A 17 2.32 -22.65 12.22
CA ARG A 17 3.28 -22.64 11.11
C ARG A 17 2.82 -21.85 9.88
N HIS A 18 1.63 -21.26 9.87
CA HIS A 18 1.07 -20.59 8.69
C HIS A 18 1.30 -19.06 8.63
N GLY A 19 1.46 -18.37 9.76
CA GLY A 19 1.67 -16.91 9.75
C GLY A 19 3.02 -16.45 9.20
N VAL A 20 4.06 -17.27 9.31
CA VAL A 20 5.43 -16.89 8.89
C VAL A 20 5.69 -17.22 7.41
N THR A 21 4.99 -18.22 6.86
CA THR A 21 5.18 -18.66 5.47
C THR A 21 4.32 -17.90 4.47
N GLU A 22 3.24 -17.25 4.91
CA GLU A 22 2.34 -16.49 4.01
C GLU A 22 2.84 -15.05 3.78
N THR A 23 3.54 -14.49 4.77
CA THR A 23 4.13 -13.15 4.68
C THR A 23 5.37 -13.09 3.78
N ALA A 24 6.19 -14.13 3.73
CA ALA A 24 7.41 -14.13 2.90
C ALA A 24 7.14 -14.11 1.38
N PRO A 25 6.21 -14.90 0.82
CA PRO A 25 5.79 -14.80 -0.58
C PRO A 25 5.16 -13.45 -0.90
N ALA A 26 4.31 -12.93 0.01
CA ALA A 26 3.69 -11.61 -0.17
C ALA A 26 4.74 -10.49 -0.25
N ARG A 27 5.75 -10.49 0.63
CA ARG A 27 6.88 -9.54 0.60
C ARG A 27 7.69 -9.64 -0.68
N LYS A 28 7.99 -10.87 -1.13
CA LYS A 28 8.68 -11.11 -2.40
C LYS A 28 7.92 -10.52 -3.59
N ILE A 29 6.60 -10.72 -3.64
CA ILE A 29 5.73 -10.17 -4.69
C ILE A 29 5.67 -8.64 -4.61
N ALA A 30 5.52 -8.07 -3.41
CA ALA A 30 5.46 -6.63 -3.20
C ALA A 30 6.75 -5.94 -3.65
N PHE A 31 7.90 -6.46 -3.21
CA PHE A 31 9.21 -5.94 -3.60
C PHE A 31 9.48 -6.11 -5.10
N ALA A 32 9.17 -7.27 -5.68
CA ALA A 32 9.29 -7.48 -7.13
C ALA A 32 8.43 -6.50 -7.94
N THR A 33 7.24 -6.17 -7.44
CA THR A 33 6.35 -5.18 -8.07
C THR A 33 6.91 -3.77 -7.96
N PHE A 34 7.46 -3.40 -6.79
CA PHE A 34 8.17 -2.13 -6.60
C PHE A 34 9.34 -1.98 -7.58
N VAL A 35 10.20 -3.00 -7.68
CA VAL A 35 11.37 -2.95 -8.57
C VAL A 35 10.95 -2.88 -10.04
N ARG A 36 9.92 -3.63 -10.47
CA ARG A 36 9.40 -3.53 -11.85
C ARG A 36 8.90 -2.13 -12.18
N ARG A 37 8.07 -1.55 -11.30
CA ARG A 37 7.57 -0.19 -11.47
C ARG A 37 8.71 0.84 -11.54
N ALA A 38 9.70 0.73 -10.66
CA ALA A 38 10.87 1.61 -10.67
C ALA A 38 11.65 1.55 -12.00
N LEU A 39 11.78 0.35 -12.59
CA LEU A 39 12.44 0.17 -13.88
C LEU A 39 11.58 0.71 -15.05
N ASP A 40 10.27 0.48 -15.00
CA ASP A 40 9.34 1.00 -16.01
C ASP A 40 9.32 2.53 -15.99
N ASP A 41 9.30 3.15 -14.81
CA ASP A 41 9.38 4.59 -14.61
C ASP A 41 10.70 5.17 -15.12
N ALA A 42 11.83 4.51 -14.82
CA ALA A 42 13.15 4.90 -15.33
C ALA A 42 13.24 4.80 -16.86
N ARG A 43 12.60 3.79 -17.45
CA ARG A 43 12.52 3.62 -18.90
C ARG A 43 11.62 4.68 -19.54
N ALA A 44 10.45 4.94 -18.97
CA ALA A 44 9.47 5.89 -19.51
C ALA A 44 9.93 7.34 -19.40
N MET A 45 10.49 7.74 -18.25
CA MET A 45 10.86 9.14 -18.00
C MET A 45 12.26 9.50 -18.48
N ARG A 46 13.20 8.55 -18.48
CA ARG A 46 14.62 8.83 -18.72
C ARG A 46 15.26 7.97 -19.81
N ALA A 47 14.49 7.10 -20.47
CA ALA A 47 14.96 6.13 -21.46
C ALA A 47 16.11 5.24 -20.96
N TRP A 48 16.20 5.00 -19.64
CA TRP A 48 17.28 4.21 -19.07
C TRP A 48 17.14 2.73 -19.41
N THR A 49 18.23 2.15 -19.92
CA THR A 49 18.34 0.71 -20.15
C THR A 49 18.78 0.00 -18.88
N GLY A 50 18.61 -1.32 -18.80
CA GLY A 50 19.10 -2.09 -17.64
C GLY A 50 20.61 -1.95 -17.39
N THR A 51 21.42 -1.69 -18.43
CA THR A 51 22.85 -1.38 -18.27
C THR A 51 23.04 -0.04 -17.56
N GLU A 52 22.28 0.96 -17.98
CA GLU A 52 22.36 2.32 -17.41
C GLU A 52 21.90 2.34 -15.95
N VAL A 53 20.81 1.62 -15.63
CA VAL A 53 20.36 1.45 -14.24
C VAL A 53 21.44 0.80 -13.39
N SER A 54 22.10 -0.25 -13.89
CA SER A 54 23.18 -0.92 -13.17
C SER A 54 24.38 0.01 -12.92
N ARG A 55 24.75 0.80 -13.93
CA ARG A 55 25.84 1.79 -13.83
C ARG A 55 25.53 2.90 -12.82
N ARG A 56 24.28 3.38 -12.80
CA ARG A 56 23.80 4.47 -11.93
C ARG A 56 23.64 4.05 -10.47
N THR A 57 23.14 2.83 -10.25
CA THR A 57 22.81 2.32 -8.91
C THR A 57 23.95 1.54 -8.26
N GLY A 58 24.96 1.13 -9.03
CA GLY A 58 26.00 0.21 -8.56
C GLY A 58 25.51 -1.22 -8.33
N VAL A 59 24.21 -1.51 -8.55
CA VAL A 59 23.63 -2.84 -8.39
C VAL A 59 23.70 -3.58 -9.72
N SER A 60 24.23 -4.82 -9.69
CA SER A 60 24.36 -5.62 -10.91
C SER A 60 22.99 -5.96 -11.52
N ARG A 61 22.94 -6.09 -12.85
CA ARG A 61 21.72 -6.51 -13.57
C ARG A 61 21.21 -7.88 -13.09
N GLN A 62 22.11 -8.78 -12.71
CA GLN A 62 21.75 -10.09 -12.20
C GLN A 62 21.00 -9.97 -10.86
N THR A 63 21.46 -9.11 -9.96
CA THR A 63 20.80 -8.84 -8.68
C THR A 63 19.42 -8.21 -8.91
N ILE A 64 19.32 -7.21 -9.79
CA ILE A 64 18.04 -6.56 -10.12
C ILE A 64 17.05 -7.56 -10.73
N ASN A 65 17.49 -8.38 -11.69
CA ASN A 65 16.64 -9.41 -12.30
C ASN A 65 16.17 -10.45 -11.28
N ARG A 66 17.02 -10.79 -10.30
CA ARG A 66 16.65 -11.68 -9.20
C ARG A 66 15.55 -11.08 -8.33
N TRP A 67 15.64 -9.78 -8.03
CA TRP A 67 14.61 -9.06 -7.28
C TRP A 67 13.28 -9.00 -8.04
N VAL A 68 13.32 -8.71 -9.36
CA VAL A 68 12.13 -8.72 -10.23
C VAL A 68 11.41 -10.06 -10.24
N ARG A 69 12.16 -11.17 -10.17
CA ARG A 69 11.61 -12.53 -10.14
C ARG A 69 11.12 -12.95 -8.75
N GLY A 70 11.50 -12.23 -7.69
CA GLY A 70 11.26 -12.67 -6.30
C GLY A 70 12.04 -13.94 -5.91
N ASP A 71 13.01 -14.34 -6.72
CA ASP A 71 13.76 -15.61 -6.59
C ASP A 71 15.06 -15.41 -5.81
N TRP A 72 14.95 -14.86 -4.60
CA TRP A 72 16.07 -14.68 -3.69
C TRP A 72 15.90 -15.59 -2.46
N ALA A 73 16.98 -16.32 -2.14
CA ALA A 73 17.01 -17.26 -1.01
C ALA A 73 17.13 -16.54 0.34
N SER A 74 17.89 -15.44 0.35
CA SER A 74 18.06 -14.55 1.50
C SER A 74 17.51 -13.18 1.17
N ASP A 75 17.05 -12.47 2.21
CA ASP A 75 16.62 -11.08 2.13
C ASP A 75 17.66 -10.22 1.39
N PRO A 76 17.24 -9.28 0.52
CA PRO A 76 18.17 -8.35 -0.12
C PRO A 76 19.06 -7.61 0.89
N GLU A 77 20.23 -7.16 0.48
CA GLU A 77 21.09 -6.33 1.33
C GLU A 77 20.52 -4.90 1.40
N ALA A 78 20.34 -4.36 2.61
CA ALA A 78 19.77 -3.03 2.80
C ALA A 78 20.57 -1.94 2.07
N GLU A 79 21.90 -2.00 2.12
CA GLU A 79 22.79 -1.07 1.40
C GLU A 79 22.53 -1.09 -0.11
N ARG A 80 22.32 -2.27 -0.70
CA ARG A 80 22.01 -2.40 -2.13
C ARG A 80 20.63 -1.87 -2.47
N VAL A 81 19.65 -2.03 -1.59
CA VAL A 81 18.31 -1.48 -1.76
C VAL A 81 18.34 0.05 -1.70
N VAL A 82 19.12 0.61 -0.78
CA VAL A 82 19.34 2.07 -0.69
C VAL A 82 20.02 2.58 -1.95
N ALA A 83 21.15 2.00 -2.36
CA ALA A 83 21.88 2.41 -3.56
C ALA A 83 21.03 2.31 -4.85
N PHE A 84 20.16 1.29 -4.94
CA PHE A 84 19.17 1.19 -6.01
C PHE A 84 18.17 2.35 -6.01
N CYS A 85 17.62 2.69 -4.84
CA CYS A 85 16.66 3.78 -4.73
C CYS A 85 17.32 5.13 -5.02
N GLU A 86 18.47 5.42 -4.41
CA GLU A 86 19.21 6.66 -4.60
C GLU A 86 19.64 6.85 -6.06
N GLY A 87 20.17 5.80 -6.70
CA GLY A 87 20.57 5.85 -8.12
C GLY A 87 19.40 6.10 -9.08
N LEU A 88 18.16 5.84 -8.65
CA LEU A 88 16.94 6.14 -9.40
C LEU A 88 16.24 7.43 -8.94
N GLY A 89 16.68 8.04 -7.84
CA GLY A 89 16.02 9.19 -7.20
C GLY A 89 14.72 8.83 -6.50
N LEU A 90 14.61 7.60 -5.98
CA LEU A 90 13.47 7.09 -5.22
C LEU A 90 13.74 7.15 -3.72
N ASN A 91 12.68 7.21 -2.91
CA ASN A 91 12.79 7.14 -1.45
C ASN A 91 12.98 5.67 -1.00
N PRO A 92 14.09 5.31 -0.30
CA PRO A 92 14.33 3.96 0.20
C PRO A 92 13.24 3.43 1.14
N ALA A 93 12.50 4.31 1.83
CA ALA A 93 11.41 3.91 2.72
C ALA A 93 10.32 3.09 2.02
N ALA A 94 10.03 3.41 0.74
CA ALA A 94 9.03 2.67 -0.04
C ALA A 94 9.49 1.22 -0.32
N ALA A 95 10.80 1.03 -0.56
CA ALA A 95 11.38 -0.29 -0.75
C ALA A 95 11.38 -1.10 0.56
N PHE A 96 11.72 -0.47 1.70
CA PHE A 96 11.70 -1.11 3.01
C PHE A 96 10.29 -1.48 3.47
N ALA A 97 9.28 -0.68 3.15
CA ALA A 97 7.88 -1.01 3.36
C ALA A 97 7.46 -2.24 2.55
N ALA A 98 7.85 -2.32 1.27
CA ALA A 98 7.59 -3.48 0.42
C ALA A 98 8.28 -4.77 0.92
N LEU A 99 9.45 -4.61 1.55
CA LEU A 99 10.20 -5.71 2.19
C LEU A 99 9.69 -6.06 3.59
N GLY A 100 8.79 -5.26 4.17
CA GLY A 100 8.30 -5.43 5.53
C GLY A 100 9.41 -5.24 6.59
N TRP A 101 10.48 -4.53 6.26
CA TRP A 101 11.58 -4.21 7.19
C TRP A 101 11.29 -2.98 8.04
N ASP A 102 10.31 -2.19 7.64
CA ASP A 102 9.83 -1.08 8.43
C ASP A 102 8.90 -1.61 9.54
N ARG A 103 9.46 -1.80 10.75
CA ARG A 103 8.68 -2.18 11.94
C ARG A 103 7.78 -1.04 12.45
N THR A 104 7.95 0.17 11.91
CA THR A 104 7.18 1.39 12.25
C THR A 104 6.15 1.78 11.19
N ALA A 105 6.25 1.27 9.95
CA ALA A 105 5.22 1.46 8.93
C ALA A 105 4.04 0.52 9.19
N ALA A 106 3.06 1.04 9.92
CA ALA A 106 1.68 0.62 9.71
C ALA A 106 1.36 0.69 8.19
N PRO A 107 0.62 -0.28 7.63
CA PRO A 107 0.34 -0.32 6.20
C PRO A 107 -0.59 0.83 5.83
N ARG A 108 -0.08 1.94 5.30
CA ARG A 108 -0.90 2.94 4.59
C ARG A 108 -0.15 3.54 3.41
N GLY A 109 -0.77 3.40 2.24
CA GLY A 109 -0.33 4.03 1.01
C GLY A 109 -0.28 5.55 1.14
N ALA A 110 0.83 6.12 0.71
CA ALA A 110 1.01 7.56 0.54
C ALA A 110 1.92 7.83 -0.67
N ALA A 111 1.59 7.23 -1.81
CA ALA A 111 2.14 7.65 -3.09
C ALA A 111 1.00 8.24 -3.93
N ASN A 112 1.07 9.55 -4.17
CA ASN A 112 0.15 10.41 -4.93
C ASN A 112 -1.23 10.71 -4.33
N THR A 113 -1.27 11.33 -3.15
CA THR A 113 -2.43 12.18 -2.80
C THR A 113 -2.13 13.61 -3.27
N PRO A 114 -2.98 14.25 -4.07
CA PRO A 114 -2.93 15.70 -4.30
C PRO A 114 -2.81 16.44 -2.96
N PRO A 115 -2.23 17.66 -2.92
CA PRO A 115 -2.20 18.44 -1.67
C PRO A 115 -3.62 18.50 -1.12
N MET A 116 -3.78 17.97 0.10
CA MET A 116 -5.08 17.86 0.74
C MET A 116 -5.59 19.26 1.05
N ASP A 117 -6.89 19.48 0.85
CA ASP A 117 -7.50 20.75 1.19
C ASP A 117 -7.25 21.07 2.69
N PRO A 118 -6.87 22.32 3.03
CA PRO A 118 -6.50 22.69 4.40
C PRO A 118 -7.62 22.44 5.40
N ASP A 119 -8.89 22.54 5.00
CA ASP A 119 -10.03 22.29 5.89
C ASP A 119 -10.18 20.78 6.17
N VAL A 120 -9.91 19.94 5.17
CA VAL A 120 -9.88 18.47 5.34
C VAL A 120 -8.73 18.08 6.27
N GLU A 121 -7.57 18.71 6.14
CA GLU A 121 -6.45 18.48 7.06
C GLU A 121 -6.79 18.91 8.49
N ALA A 122 -7.44 20.06 8.67
CA ALA A 122 -7.89 20.54 9.97
C ALA A 122 -8.88 19.56 10.63
N LEU A 123 -9.83 19.01 9.85
CA LEU A 123 -10.76 17.99 10.33
C LEU A 123 -10.04 16.71 10.78
N LEU A 124 -9.07 16.22 10.00
CA LEU A 124 -8.28 15.05 10.40
C LEU A 124 -7.47 15.30 11.67
N ARG A 125 -6.85 16.48 11.79
CA ARG A 125 -6.09 16.88 12.98
C ARG A 125 -6.99 16.89 14.23
N ARG A 126 -8.21 17.41 14.10
CA ARG A 126 -9.20 17.45 15.19
C ARG A 126 -9.71 16.07 15.58
N LEU A 127 -9.81 15.14 14.63
CA LEU A 127 -10.22 13.75 14.89
C LEU A 127 -9.19 12.94 15.68
N VAL A 128 -7.90 13.27 15.56
CA VAL A 128 -6.80 12.58 16.26
C VAL A 128 -6.36 13.28 17.55
N ASP A 129 -6.77 14.53 17.75
CA ASP A 129 -6.45 15.31 18.95
C ASP A 129 -7.14 14.73 20.20
N PRO A 130 -6.39 14.29 21.23
CA PRO A 130 -6.97 13.76 22.46
C PRO A 130 -7.73 14.81 23.28
N ALA A 131 -7.49 16.10 23.08
CA ALA A 131 -8.19 17.19 23.77
C ALA A 131 -9.62 17.41 23.24
N VAL A 132 -9.95 16.86 22.06
CA VAL A 132 -11.27 16.96 21.45
C VAL A 132 -12.18 15.86 22.00
N SER A 133 -13.39 16.25 22.42
CA SER A 133 -14.38 15.34 23.01
C SER A 133 -14.82 14.24 22.03
N ASP A 134 -15.21 13.09 22.56
CA ASP A 134 -15.70 11.97 21.75
C ASP A 134 -17.01 12.31 21.03
N ALA A 135 -17.87 13.13 21.65
CA ALA A 135 -19.11 13.61 21.03
C ALA A 135 -18.82 14.46 19.78
N GLU A 136 -17.83 15.33 19.85
CA GLU A 136 -17.40 16.18 18.73
C GLU A 136 -16.75 15.34 17.62
N LYS A 137 -15.86 14.41 17.97
CA LYS A 137 -15.28 13.46 17.00
C LYS A 137 -16.35 12.61 16.32
N PHE A 138 -17.35 12.16 17.07
CA PHE A 138 -18.48 11.40 16.53
C PHE A 138 -19.26 12.24 15.52
N HIS A 139 -19.60 13.48 15.86
CA HIS A 139 -20.32 14.38 14.97
C HIS A 139 -19.55 14.69 13.68
N ILE A 140 -18.23 14.92 13.78
CA ILE A 140 -17.36 15.12 12.62
C ILE A 140 -17.38 13.89 11.71
N ARG A 141 -17.19 12.67 12.27
CA ARG A 141 -17.22 11.43 11.48
C ARG A 141 -18.55 11.19 10.80
N GLU A 142 -19.65 11.45 11.50
CA GLU A 142 -20.99 11.25 10.94
C GLU A 142 -21.28 12.25 9.81
N THR A 143 -20.87 13.51 9.99
CA THR A 143 -20.99 14.52 8.94
C THR A 143 -20.18 14.14 7.70
N ILE A 144 -18.92 13.73 7.88
CA ILE A 144 -18.07 13.28 6.77
C ILE A 144 -18.72 12.08 6.06
N ARG A 145 -19.22 11.09 6.81
CA ARG A 145 -19.91 9.92 6.25
C ARG A 145 -21.14 10.33 5.45
N TYR A 146 -21.97 11.21 6.00
CA TYR A 146 -23.14 11.72 5.30
C TYR A 146 -22.76 12.40 3.98
N LEU A 147 -21.75 13.28 3.99
CA LEU A 147 -21.29 13.98 2.80
C LEU A 147 -20.67 13.04 1.76
N ALA A 148 -19.83 12.10 2.18
CA ALA A 148 -19.10 11.19 1.31
C ALA A 148 -20.02 10.19 0.58
N TYR A 149 -21.14 9.83 1.20
CA TYR A 149 -22.09 8.85 0.66
C TYR A 149 -23.44 9.47 0.29
N ARG A 150 -23.53 10.79 0.10
CA ARG A 150 -24.75 11.38 -0.44
C ARG A 150 -25.05 10.75 -1.80
N PRO A 151 -26.25 10.22 -2.03
CA PRO A 151 -26.68 9.90 -3.38
C PRO A 151 -26.69 11.22 -4.17
N THR A 152 -25.91 11.29 -5.24
CA THR A 152 -26.04 12.36 -6.22
C THR A 152 -27.44 12.23 -6.84
N LEU A 153 -28.38 13.07 -6.40
CA LEU A 153 -29.65 13.22 -7.13
C LEU A 153 -29.31 13.58 -8.58
N PRO A 154 -29.88 12.89 -9.58
CA PRO A 154 -29.75 13.33 -10.96
C PRO A 154 -30.20 14.79 -11.04
N LEU A 155 -29.30 15.66 -11.50
CA LEU A 155 -29.71 16.97 -11.99
C LEU A 155 -30.46 16.69 -13.30
N ASP A 156 -31.75 16.35 -13.20
CA ASP A 156 -32.61 16.38 -14.37
C ASP A 156 -32.62 17.82 -14.88
N VAL A 157 -31.91 17.97 -15.98
CA VAL A 157 -31.89 19.14 -16.85
C VAL A 157 -33.33 19.41 -17.27
N ARG A 158 -33.99 20.34 -16.58
CA ARG A 158 -35.14 21.05 -17.13
C ARG A 158 -34.71 22.44 -17.56
N ASN A 159 -33.92 22.48 -18.62
CA ASN A 159 -33.77 23.66 -19.46
C ASN A 159 -34.39 23.37 -20.83
N GLY A 160 -35.45 24.12 -21.13
CA GLY A 160 -35.70 24.69 -22.46
C GLY A 160 -36.37 23.79 -23.50
N GLY A 161 -37.66 24.04 -23.72
CA GLY A 161 -38.41 23.54 -24.87
C GLY A 161 -39.72 24.30 -25.05
N GLU A 162 -39.62 25.61 -25.21
CA GLU A 162 -40.67 26.39 -25.87
C GLU A 162 -40.75 25.96 -27.36
N GLN A 163 -41.98 25.97 -27.90
CA GLN A 163 -42.40 25.79 -29.30
C GLN A 163 -42.70 24.37 -29.81
N ALA A 164 -43.98 24.04 -29.98
CA ALA A 164 -44.67 24.09 -31.28
C ALA A 164 -46.07 23.44 -31.20
N GLY A 165 -47.11 24.14 -31.67
CA GLY A 165 -48.46 23.59 -31.86
C GLY A 165 -49.55 24.61 -31.61
#